data_AF-X0TYF8-F1
#
_entry.id   AF-X0TYF8-F1
#
_cell.length_a   1.000
_cell.length_b   1.000
_cell.length_c   1.000
_cell.angle_alpha   90.00
_cell.angle_beta   90.00
_cell.angle_gamma   90.00
#
_symmetry.space_group_name_H-M   'P 1'
#
loop_
_entity.id
_entity.type
_entity.pdbx_description
1 polymer ?
#
loop_
_entity_poly.entity_id
_entity_poly.type
_entity_poly.pdbx_seq_one_letter_code
_entity_poly.pdbx_strand_id
1 'polypeptide(L)'
;MIKLKQLAKKKIDKKAISKGVGLILDGLGLDTSSEGLKDTARRVADFCEQFFTGLHRNPREKLKLYQAENRDEMIIARDIHFFSFCEHHLLPFFGYVHIAY
;
A
#
# COMPACT_ATOMS: atom_id res chain seq x y z
N MET A 1 5.75 7.37 -25.25
CA MET A 1 4.42 7.05 -24.66
C MET A 1 4.39 5.57 -24.28
N ILE A 2 4.74 5.25 -23.03
CA ILE A 2 4.74 3.87 -22.54
C ILE A 2 3.27 3.41 -22.45
N LYS A 3 2.94 2.35 -23.18
CA LYS A 3 1.60 1.76 -23.23
C LYS A 3 1.19 1.30 -21.83
N LEU A 4 0.29 2.07 -21.19
CA LEU A 4 -0.51 1.70 -20.01
C LEU A 4 -1.52 0.57 -20.36
N LYS A 5 -1.05 -0.51 -21.00
CA LYS A 5 -1.91 -1.63 -21.37
C LYS A 5 -2.07 -2.55 -20.17
N GLN A 6 -3.30 -2.57 -19.65
CA GLN A 6 -3.89 -3.65 -18.85
C GLN A 6 -3.15 -4.01 -17.55
N LEU A 7 -3.25 -3.14 -16.54
CA LEU A 7 -3.38 -3.65 -15.18
C LEU A 7 -4.77 -4.29 -15.09
N ALA A 8 -4.88 -5.55 -15.50
CA ALA A 8 -6.05 -6.34 -15.15
C ALA A 8 -6.25 -6.20 -13.62
N LYS A 9 -7.39 -5.67 -13.20
CA LYS A 9 -7.79 -5.47 -11.79
C LYS A 9 -7.83 -6.83 -11.08
N LYS A 10 -6.68 -7.41 -10.77
CA LYS A 10 -6.63 -8.61 -9.95
C LYS A 10 -6.88 -8.15 -8.53
N LYS A 11 -8.06 -8.44 -8.01
CA LYS A 11 -8.38 -8.18 -6.60
C LYS A 11 -7.36 -8.93 -5.73
N ILE A 12 -6.95 -8.30 -4.63
CA ILE A 12 -6.05 -8.92 -3.65
C ILE A 12 -6.69 -10.23 -3.14
N ASP A 13 -5.95 -11.34 -3.25
CA ASP A 13 -6.43 -12.65 -2.83
C ASP A 13 -6.19 -12.85 -1.33
N LYS A 14 -7.20 -12.49 -0.54
CA LYS A 14 -7.16 -12.60 0.91
C LYS A 14 -7.04 -14.04 1.40
N LYS A 15 -7.60 -15.02 0.68
CA LYS A 15 -7.53 -16.43 1.08
C LYS A 15 -6.09 -16.93 0.94
N ALA A 16 -5.43 -16.59 -0.15
CA ALA A 16 -4.02 -16.91 -0.36
C ALA A 16 -3.12 -16.24 0.70
N ILE A 17 -3.34 -14.96 0.99
CA ILE A 17 -2.56 -14.22 1.99
C ILE A 17 -2.78 -14.82 3.39
N SER A 18 -4.02 -15.04 3.82
CA SER A 18 -4.31 -15.66 5.12
C SER A 18 -3.62 -17.02 5.26
N LYS A 19 -3.64 -17.86 4.21
CA LYS A 19 -2.94 -19.14 4.22
C LYS A 19 -1.43 -18.95 4.38
N GLY A 20 -0.82 -18.03 3.62
CA GLY A 20 0.61 -17.75 3.71
C GLY A 20 1.04 -17.25 5.09
N VAL A 21 0.25 -16.35 5.69
CA VAL A 21 0.50 -15.85 7.05
C VAL A 21 0.38 -16.98 8.07
N GLY A 22 -0.61 -17.87 7.93
CA GLY A 22 -0.71 -19.06 8.78
C GLY A 22 0.56 -19.91 8.73
N LEU A 23 1.07 -20.20 7.53
CA LEU A 23 2.32 -20.95 7.35
C LEU A 23 3.54 -20.24 7.98
N ILE A 24 3.59 -18.91 7.93
CA ILE A 24 4.66 -18.14 8.59
C ILE A 24 4.56 -18.29 10.12
N LEU A 25 3.36 -18.14 10.69
CA LEU A 25 3.15 -18.28 12.14
C LEU A 25 3.52 -19.68 12.63
N ASP A 26 3.10 -20.71 11.89
CA ASP A 26 3.44 -22.11 12.18
C ASP A 26 4.95 -22.35 12.06
N GLY A 27 5.58 -21.81 11.01
CA GLY A 27 7.03 -21.89 10.80
C GLY A 27 7.86 -21.18 11.89
N LEU A 28 7.26 -20.21 12.58
CA LEU A 28 7.85 -19.53 13.74
C LEU A 28 7.55 -20.23 15.07
N GLY A 29 6.75 -21.30 15.08
CA GLY A 29 6.37 -22.03 16.29
C GLY A 29 5.40 -21.29 17.20
N LEU A 30 4.58 -20.39 16.65
CA LEU A 30 3.62 -19.60 17.41
C LEU A 30 2.29 -20.36 17.60
N ASP A 31 1.70 -20.28 18.80
CA ASP A 31 0.38 -20.86 19.06
C ASP A 31 -0.74 -20.04 18.40
N THR A 32 -1.15 -20.49 17.22
CA THR A 32 -2.24 -19.87 16.44
C THR A 32 -3.62 -20.09 17.04
N SER A 33 -3.78 -20.97 18.04
CA SER A 33 -5.05 -21.13 18.78
C SER A 33 -5.25 -20.09 19.89
N SER A 34 -4.16 -19.42 20.30
CA SER A 34 -4.20 -18.38 21.33
C SER A 34 -5.14 -17.23 20.94
N GLU A 35 -5.75 -16.60 21.95
CA GLU A 35 -6.68 -15.49 21.75
C GLU A 35 -6.06 -14.34 20.94
N GLY A 36 -4.77 -14.07 21.17
CA GLY A 36 -4.02 -13.02 20.47
C GLY A 36 -3.77 -13.32 19.00
N LEU A 37 -3.63 -14.60 18.61
CA LEU A 37 -3.18 -14.98 17.27
C LEU A 37 -4.23 -15.66 16.38
N LYS A 38 -5.33 -16.18 16.93
CA LYS A 38 -6.40 -16.89 16.19
C LYS A 38 -6.92 -16.15 14.96
N ASP A 39 -6.91 -14.83 15.02
CA ASP A 39 -7.38 -13.95 13.94
C ASP A 39 -6.25 -13.25 13.16
N THR A 40 -4.98 -13.50 13.50
CA THR A 40 -3.84 -12.77 12.90
C THR A 40 -3.78 -12.94 11.40
N ALA A 41 -3.93 -14.16 10.88
CA ALA A 41 -3.91 -14.41 9.44
C ALA A 41 -4.97 -13.58 8.68
N ARG A 42 -6.21 -13.56 9.20
CA ARG A 42 -7.31 -12.74 8.66
C ARG A 42 -6.96 -11.26 8.72
N ARG A 43 -6.52 -10.76 9.88
CA ARG A 43 -6.20 -9.33 10.09
C ARG A 43 -5.09 -8.86 9.14
N VAL A 44 -4.07 -9.68 8.90
CA VAL A 44 -3.01 -9.38 7.94
C VAL A 44 -3.56 -9.35 6.51
N ALA A 45 -4.42 -10.28 6.12
CA ALA A 45 -5.05 -10.25 4.79
C ALA A 45 -5.95 -9.01 4.57
N ASP A 46 -6.71 -8.61 5.60
CA ASP A 46 -7.51 -7.39 5.59
C ASP A 46 -6.62 -6.13 5.47
N PHE A 47 -5.54 -6.09 6.24
CA PHE A 47 -4.54 -5.03 6.16
C PHE A 47 -3.95 -4.93 4.75
N CYS A 48 -3.52 -6.05 4.17
CA CYS A 48 -2.95 -6.06 2.83
C CYS A 48 -3.94 -5.56 1.78
N GLU A 49 -5.22 -5.95 1.86
CA GLU A 49 -6.27 -5.47 0.96
C GLU A 49 -6.41 -3.94 1.01
N GLN A 50 -6.30 -3.35 2.20
CA GLN A 50 -6.46 -1.90 2.41
C GLN A 50 -5.19 -1.12 2.03
N PHE A 51 -4.03 -1.59 2.46
CA PHE A 51 -2.77 -0.88 2.30
C PHE A 51 -2.28 -0.91 0.85
N PHE A 52 -2.33 -2.07 0.19
CA PHE A 52 -1.79 -2.26 -1.16
C PHE A 52 -2.79 -1.90 -2.28
N THR A 53 -3.85 -1.14 -1.98
CA THR A 53 -4.82 -0.70 -3.01
C THR A 53 -4.19 0.09 -4.15
N GLY A 54 -3.01 0.70 -3.93
CA GLY A 54 -2.24 1.40 -4.96
C GLY A 54 -1.81 0.50 -6.13
N LEU A 55 -1.58 -0.81 -5.92
CA LEU A 55 -1.15 -1.75 -6.96
C LEU A 55 -2.17 -1.92 -8.11
N HIS A 56 -3.44 -1.63 -7.82
CA HIS A 56 -4.56 -1.85 -8.76
C HIS A 56 -5.27 -0.55 -9.13
N ARG A 57 -4.68 0.60 -8.82
CA ARG A 57 -5.25 1.93 -9.08
C ARG A 57 -4.32 2.73 -9.98
N ASN A 58 -4.89 3.43 -10.95
CA ASN A 58 -4.15 4.39 -11.73
C ASN A 58 -4.14 5.73 -10.97
N PRO A 59 -2.97 6.26 -10.54
CA PRO A 59 -2.91 7.51 -9.79
C PRO A 59 -3.45 8.70 -10.60
N ARG A 60 -3.38 8.64 -11.95
CA ARG A 60 -3.89 9.71 -12.82
C ARG A 60 -5.39 9.91 -12.71
N GLU A 61 -6.15 8.87 -12.38
CA GLU A 61 -7.61 8.96 -12.24
C GLU A 61 -8.05 9.82 -11.05
N LYS A 62 -7.17 10.06 -10.08
CA LYS A 62 -7.44 10.90 -8.91
C LYS A 62 -6.90 12.33 -9.03
N LEU A 63 -6.16 12.65 -10.10
CA LEU A 63 -5.63 13.99 -10.29
C LEU A 63 -6.75 14.94 -10.70
N LYS A 64 -6.81 16.10 -10.04
CA LYS A 64 -7.66 17.23 -10.43
C LYS A 64 -6.75 18.40 -10.79
N LEU A 65 -7.00 18.99 -11.95
CA LEU A 65 -6.30 20.19 -12.38
C LEU A 65 -7.09 21.41 -11.90
N TYR A 66 -6.37 22.39 -11.38
CA TYR A 66 -6.92 23.68 -10.99
C TYR A 66 -6.32 24.74 -11.89
N GLN A 67 -7.14 25.69 -12.32
CA GLN A 67 -6.62 26.91 -12.93
C GLN A 67 -6.09 27.82 -11.83
N ALA A 68 -4.88 28.30 -11.99
CA ALA A 68 -4.27 29.33 -11.16
C ALA A 68 -3.74 30.43 -12.09
N GLU A 69 -3.71 31.67 -11.60
CA GLU A 69 -2.99 32.73 -12.31
C GLU A 69 -1.52 32.32 -12.45
N ASN A 70 -0.98 32.45 -13.66
CA ASN A 70 0.41 32.09 -13.92
C ASN A 70 1.31 33.16 -13.30
N ARG A 71 1.67 32.94 -12.04
CA ARG A 71 2.71 33.67 -11.33
C ARG A 71 3.92 32.74 -11.40
N ASP A 72 5.01 33.16 -12.04
CA ASP A 72 6.27 32.41 -12.15
C ASP A 72 6.95 32.24 -10.77
N GLU A 73 6.19 31.69 -9.81
CA GLU A 73 6.51 31.53 -8.40
C GLU A 73 6.56 30.04 -8.07
N MET A 74 7.47 29.64 -7.18
CA MET A 74 7.61 28.25 -6.75
C MET A 74 6.47 27.84 -5.83
N ILE A 75 5.85 26.69 -6.10
CA ILE A 75 4.85 26.09 -5.20
C ILE A 75 5.52 24.95 -4.44
N ILE A 76 5.42 24.97 -3.11
CA ILE A 76 5.99 23.92 -2.25
C ILE A 76 4.92 23.34 -1.33
N ALA A 77 4.77 22.01 -1.38
CA ALA A 77 4.07 21.23 -0.37
C ALA A 77 5.10 20.45 0.47
N ARG A 78 5.14 20.69 1.79
CA ARG A 78 6.10 20.05 2.71
C ARG A 78 5.37 19.25 3.79
N ASP A 79 6.14 18.41 4.47
CA ASP A 79 5.69 17.63 5.63
C ASP A 79 4.50 16.70 5.31
N ILE A 80 4.45 16.20 4.07
CA ILE A 80 3.45 15.22 3.66
C ILE A 80 3.84 13.88 4.29
N HIS A 81 3.08 13.45 5.29
CA HIS A 81 3.27 12.14 5.90
C HIS A 81 3.13 11.03 4.85
N PHE A 82 4.16 10.20 4.75
CA PHE A 82 4.22 9.11 3.79
C PHE A 82 4.48 7.78 4.50
N PHE A 83 3.74 6.76 4.08
CA PHE A 83 3.86 5.39 4.55
C PHE A 83 3.87 4.46 3.35
N SER A 84 4.81 3.51 3.32
CA SER A 84 4.91 2.51 2.26
C SER A 84 5.59 1.25 2.78
N PHE A 85 5.82 0.27 1.91
CA PHE A 85 6.47 -1.00 2.19
C PHE A 85 7.69 -1.19 1.28
N CYS A 86 8.79 -1.67 1.84
CA CYS A 86 9.94 -2.11 1.07
C CYS A 86 9.59 -3.44 0.37
N GLU A 87 9.67 -3.49 -0.95
CA GLU A 87 9.31 -4.68 -1.73
C GLU A 87 10.23 -5.89 -1.48
N HIS A 88 11.48 -5.65 -1.05
CA HIS A 88 12.44 -6.71 -0.80
C HIS A 88 12.15 -7.50 0.47
N HIS A 89 11.59 -6.85 1.49
CA HIS A 89 11.43 -7.43 2.83
C HIS A 89 9.98 -7.39 3.35
N LEU A 90 9.10 -6.68 2.65
CA LEU A 90 7.73 -6.38 3.09
C LEU A 90 7.69 -5.75 4.49
N LEU A 91 8.68 -4.90 4.79
CA LEU A 91 8.71 -4.10 6.00
C LEU A 91 8.22 -2.68 5.72
N PRO A 92 7.43 -2.08 6.63
CA PRO A 92 6.99 -0.70 6.47
C PRO A 92 8.17 0.26 6.57
N PHE A 93 8.11 1.32 5.78
CA PHE A 93 8.93 2.51 5.97
C PHE A 93 8.03 3.76 5.94
N PHE A 94 8.43 4.78 6.67
CA PHE A 94 7.64 5.99 6.86
C PHE A 94 8.55 7.21 6.93
N GLY A 95 8.00 8.37 6.60
CA GLY A 95 8.71 9.63 6.63
C GLY A 95 7.90 10.76 6.02
N TYR A 96 8.61 11.74 5.49
CA TYR A 96 8.02 12.92 4.87
C TYR A 96 8.36 12.99 3.39
N VAL A 97 7.40 13.42 2.60
CA VAL A 97 7.57 13.81 1.21
C VAL A 97 7.46 15.32 1.11
N HIS A 98 8.39 15.92 0.38
CA HIS A 98 8.37 17.33 0.01
C HIS A 98 8.29 17.42 -1.51
N ILE A 99 7.33 18.18 -2.02
CA ILE A 99 7.10 18.38 -3.45
C ILE A 99 7.28 19.87 -3.73
N ALA A 100 8.15 20.19 -4.68
CA ALA A 100 8.32 21.55 -5.21
C ALA A 100 8.17 21.50 -6.73
N TYR A 101 7.35 22.38 -7.29
CA TYR A 101 7.14 22.51 -8.73
C TYR A 101 6.84 23.96 -9.11
#